data_AF-A0A1A8XTY8-F1
#
_entry.id   AF-A0A1A8XTY8-F1
#
_cell.length_a   1.000
_cell.length_b   1.000
_cell.length_c   1.000
_cell.angle_alpha   90.00
_cell.angle_beta   90.00
_cell.angle_gamma   90.00
#
_symmetry.space_group_name_H-M   'P 1'
#
loop_
_entity.id
_entity.type
_entity.pdbx_description
1 polymer ?
#
loop_
_entity_poly.entity_id
_entity_poly.type
_entity_poly.pdbx_seq_one_letter_code
_entity_poly.pdbx_strand_id
1 'polypeptide(L)'
;MRATAQPLMNRDRPDALIVGLNKDGTLAAPGVKAALATALFPAGHLSLARSARLAGMTMSHFAAHVSRLGIAVIQLDAQEAVSDLDTLEQWLASS
;
A
#
# COMPACT_ATOMS: atom_id res chain seq x y z
N MET A 1 3.79 -3.44 -26.93
CA MET A 1 3.30 -3.54 -25.55
C MET A 1 1.82 -3.13 -25.53
N ARG A 2 0.86 -4.01 -25.19
CA ARG A 2 -0.57 -3.64 -25.02
C ARG A 2 -1.06 -4.13 -23.66
N ALA A 3 -1.32 -3.20 -22.75
CA ALA A 3 -2.18 -3.43 -21.59
C ALA A 3 -3.60 -3.03 -21.98
N THR A 4 -4.60 -3.81 -21.57
CA THR A 4 -6.01 -3.46 -21.77
C THR A 4 -6.58 -2.97 -20.45
N ALA A 5 -7.17 -1.79 -20.48
CA ALA A 5 -7.88 -1.22 -19.34
C ALA A 5 -9.35 -1.11 -19.72
N GLN A 6 -10.22 -1.80 -18.99
CA GLN A 6 -11.65 -1.82 -19.22
C GLN A 6 -12.33 -1.10 -18.07
N PRO A 7 -13.02 0.02 -18.32
CA PRO A 7 -13.71 0.72 -17.26
C PRO A 7 -14.97 -0.05 -16.87
N LEU A 8 -15.19 -0.25 -15.57
CA LEU A 8 -16.43 -0.78 -15.01
C LEU A 8 -17.37 0.39 -14.74
N MET A 9 -18.56 0.33 -15.30
CA MET A 9 -19.57 1.37 -15.12
C MET A 9 -20.34 1.13 -13.83
N ASN A 10 -20.45 2.18 -13.01
CA ASN A 10 -21.47 2.28 -11.99
C ASN A 10 -22.48 3.34 -12.45
N ARG A 11 -23.67 2.90 -12.85
CA ARG A 11 -24.67 3.72 -13.56
C ARG A 11 -24.03 4.35 -14.81
N ASP A 12 -23.80 5.67 -14.80
CA ASP A 12 -23.23 6.46 -15.90
C ASP A 12 -21.84 7.05 -15.58
N ARG A 13 -21.17 6.56 -14.53
CA ARG A 13 -19.80 6.99 -14.19
C ARG A 13 -18.84 5.79 -14.11
N PRO A 14 -17.63 5.90 -14.70
CA PRO A 14 -16.58 4.92 -14.47
C PRO A 14 -16.05 5.08 -13.04
N ASP A 15 -16.55 4.26 -12.12
CA ASP A 15 -16.08 4.23 -10.73
C ASP A 15 -14.90 3.27 -10.52
N ALA A 16 -14.60 2.42 -11.51
CA ALA A 16 -13.50 1.46 -11.43
C ALA A 16 -12.87 1.17 -12.80
N LEU A 17 -11.60 0.76 -12.79
CA LEU A 17 -10.84 0.34 -13.95
C LEU A 17 -10.32 -1.08 -13.75
N ILE A 18 -10.76 -2.04 -14.56
CA ILE A 18 -10.15 -3.37 -14.62
C ILE A 18 -8.92 -3.27 -15.52
N VAL A 19 -7.74 -3.53 -14.95
CA VAL A 19 -6.51 -3.65 -15.73
C VAL A 19 -6.23 -5.12 -15.99
N GLY A 20 -6.42 -5.55 -17.24
CA GLY A 20 -6.03 -6.88 -17.70
C GLY A 20 -4.52 -6.93 -17.90
N LEU A 21 -3.83 -7.65 -17.02
CA LEU A 21 -2.39 -7.87 -17.14
C LEU A 21 -2.15 -9.27 -17.73
N ASN A 22 -1.56 -9.30 -18.93
CA ASN A 22 -1.18 -10.57 -19.55
C ASN A 22 -0.11 -11.27 -18.72
N LYS A 23 -0.30 -12.57 -18.51
CA LYS A 23 0.57 -13.42 -17.68
C LYS A 23 2.03 -13.44 -18.17
N ASP A 24 2.23 -13.14 -19.46
CA ASP A 24 3.48 -13.41 -20.17
C ASP A 24 4.43 -12.22 -20.30
N GLY A 25 4.10 -11.03 -19.76
CA GLY A 25 4.94 -9.85 -20.02
C GLY A 25 5.05 -8.82 -18.90
N THR A 26 3.93 -8.32 -18.39
CA THR A 26 3.95 -7.15 -17.48
C THR A 26 3.95 -7.54 -16.02
N LEU A 27 3.16 -8.53 -15.60
CA LEU A 27 3.21 -9.04 -14.22
C LEU A 27 4.46 -9.88 -13.94
N ALA A 28 5.05 -10.47 -14.97
CA ALA A 28 6.26 -11.28 -14.86
C ALA A 28 7.54 -10.42 -14.80
N ALA A 29 7.45 -9.14 -15.17
CA ALA A 29 8.59 -8.24 -15.12
C ALA A 29 9.07 -8.02 -13.67
N PRO A 30 10.39 -8.07 -13.41
CA PRO A 30 10.94 -7.87 -12.08
C PRO A 30 10.44 -6.56 -11.45
N GLY A 31 9.95 -6.63 -10.21
CA GLY A 31 9.53 -5.46 -9.45
C GLY A 31 8.10 -4.95 -9.73
N VAL A 32 7.43 -5.34 -10.82
CA VAL A 32 6.08 -4.83 -11.13
C VAL A 32 5.06 -5.21 -10.06
N LYS A 33 5.10 -6.45 -9.56
CA LYS A 33 4.20 -6.87 -8.48
C LYS A 33 4.46 -6.14 -7.17
N ALA A 34 5.72 -5.82 -6.88
CA ALA A 34 6.09 -5.05 -5.70
C ALA A 34 5.60 -3.60 -5.82
N ALA A 35 5.83 -2.95 -6.97
CA ALA A 35 5.34 -1.60 -7.24
C ALA A 35 3.81 -1.52 -7.16
N LEU A 36 3.11 -2.52 -7.72
CA LEU A 36 1.66 -2.60 -7.66
C LEU A 36 1.15 -2.80 -6.22
N ALA A 37 1.77 -3.70 -5.45
CA ALA A 37 1.44 -3.90 -4.05
C ALA A 37 1.63 -2.62 -3.23
N THR A 38 2.73 -1.91 -3.45
CA THR A 38 3.05 -0.63 -2.79
C THR A 38 2.06 0.47 -3.17
N ALA A 39 1.58 0.52 -4.41
CA ALA A 39 0.58 1.51 -4.83
C ALA A 39 -0.82 1.23 -4.26
N LEU A 40 -1.18 -0.05 -4.08
CA LEU A 40 -2.52 -0.45 -3.63
C LEU A 40 -2.69 -0.50 -2.11
N PHE A 41 -1.59 -0.63 -1.37
CA PHE A 41 -1.63 -0.74 0.09
C PHE A 41 -2.13 0.53 0.82
N PRO A 42 -1.63 1.75 0.53
CA PRO A 42 -1.97 2.95 1.32
C PRO A 42 -3.47 3.30 1.30
N ALA A 43 -4.12 3.08 0.15
CA ALA A 43 -5.55 3.35 -0.03
C ALA A 43 -6.44 2.22 0.54
N GLY A 44 -5.86 1.21 1.21
CA GLY A 44 -6.60 0.11 1.82
C GLY A 44 -7.19 -0.89 0.81
N HIS A 45 -6.88 -0.76 -0.49
CA HIS A 45 -7.35 -1.69 -1.52
C HIS A 45 -6.80 -3.12 -1.31
N LEU A 46 -5.64 -3.24 -0.66
CA LEU A 46 -5.07 -4.51 -0.22
C LEU A 46 -4.65 -4.42 1.25
N SER A 47 -4.98 -5.46 2.03
CA SER A 47 -4.44 -5.61 3.39
C SER A 47 -2.94 -5.89 3.35
N LEU A 48 -2.23 -5.62 4.44
CA LEU A 48 -0.79 -5.85 4.57
C LEU A 48 -0.37 -7.26 4.13
N ALA A 49 -1.10 -8.28 4.58
CA ALA A 49 -0.85 -9.68 4.21
C ALA A 49 -1.02 -9.95 2.70
N ARG A 50 -2.06 -9.38 2.07
CA ARG A 50 -2.30 -9.54 0.63
C ARG A 50 -1.27 -8.79 -0.20
N SER A 51 -0.87 -7.60 0.22
CA SER A 51 0.16 -6.80 -0.43
C SER A 51 1.52 -7.50 -0.37
N ALA A 52 1.90 -8.04 0.79
CA ALA A 52 3.13 -8.82 0.94
C ALA A 52 3.14 -10.06 0.03
N ARG A 53 2.03 -10.80 -0.03
CA ARG A 53 1.86 -11.94 -0.94
C ARG A 53 1.99 -11.53 -2.41
N LEU A 54 1.38 -10.43 -2.82
CA LEU A 54 1.48 -9.92 -4.19
C LEU A 54 2.93 -9.55 -4.52
N ALA A 55 3.62 -8.86 -3.61
CA ALA A 55 5.02 -8.47 -3.75
C ALA A 55 6.02 -9.64 -3.71
N GLY A 56 5.59 -10.85 -3.34
CA GLY A 56 6.48 -11.99 -3.14
C GLY A 56 7.40 -11.82 -1.93
N MET A 57 6.96 -11.09 -0.90
CA MET A 57 7.72 -10.78 0.31
C MET A 57 7.05 -11.41 1.53
N THR A 58 7.82 -11.61 2.60
CA THR A 58 7.23 -11.83 3.93
C THR A 58 6.52 -10.56 4.40
N MET A 59 5.56 -10.71 5.31
CA MET A 59 4.79 -9.58 5.83
C MET A 59 5.69 -8.53 6.49
N SER A 60 6.67 -8.97 7.27
CA SER A 60 7.68 -8.11 7.93
C SER A 60 8.55 -7.37 6.91
N HIS A 61 8.98 -8.05 5.84
CA HIS A 61 9.82 -7.43 4.82
C HIS A 61 9.04 -6.39 3.99
N PHE A 62 7.76 -6.68 3.70
CA PHE A 62 6.89 -5.72 3.03
C PHE A 62 6.59 -4.51 3.92
N ALA A 63 6.31 -4.71 5.21
CA ALA A 63 6.15 -3.62 6.18
C ALA A 63 7.38 -2.71 6.21
N ALA A 64 8.59 -3.28 6.33
CA ALA A 64 9.83 -2.52 6.30
C ALA A 64 10.06 -1.81 4.95
N HIS A 65 9.65 -2.42 3.83
CA HIS A 65 9.75 -1.83 2.50
C HIS A 65 8.89 -0.56 2.38
N VAL A 66 7.62 -0.62 2.77
CA VAL A 66 6.72 0.53 2.66
C VAL A 66 7.06 1.62 3.70
N SER A 67 7.53 1.25 4.90
CA SER A 67 8.04 2.22 5.88
C SER A 67 9.22 3.03 5.35
N ARG A 68 10.17 2.40 4.63
CA ARG A 68 11.28 3.13 3.98
C ARG A 68 10.82 4.11 2.89
N LEU A 69 9.63 3.91 2.34
CA LEU A 69 9.01 4.80 1.36
C LEU A 69 8.13 5.87 2.01
N GLY A 70 8.10 5.96 3.35
CA GLY A 70 7.27 6.91 4.09
C GLY A 70 5.78 6.53 4.11
N ILE A 71 5.43 5.30 3.75
CA ILE A 71 4.06 4.79 3.79
C ILE A 71 3.82 4.16 5.16
N ALA A 72 2.83 4.69 5.89
CA ALA A 72 2.45 4.17 7.20
C ALA A 72 1.90 2.74 7.10
N VAL A 73 2.44 1.83 7.91
CA VAL A 73 1.97 0.42 7.99
C VAL A 73 0.73 0.31 8.88
N ILE A 74 0.64 1.19 9.86
CA ILE A 74 -0.48 1.34 10.79
C ILE A 74 -1.03 2.74 10.53
N GLN A 75 -2.34 2.85 10.29
CA GLN A 75 -3.00 4.16 10.30
C GLN A 75 -3.11 4.60 11.75
N LEU A 76 -2.09 5.26 12.28
CA LEU A 76 -2.29 6.22 13.37
C LEU A 76 -2.73 7.52 12.73
N ASP A 77 -3.71 8.21 13.33
CA ASP A 77 -3.95 9.60 13.00
C ASP A 77 -2.65 10.38 13.26
N ALA A 78 -2.21 11.19 12.29
CA ALA A 78 -1.01 12.01 12.46
C ALA A 78 -1.11 12.94 13.68
N GLN A 79 -2.33 13.35 14.04
CA GLN A 79 -2.60 14.11 15.26
C GLN A 79 -2.47 13.25 16.53
N GLU A 80 -2.95 12.00 16.50
CA GLU A 80 -2.74 11.06 17.61
C GLU A 80 -1.26 10.75 17.80
N ALA A 81 -0.51 10.51 16.73
CA ALA A 81 0.92 10.21 16.81
C ALA A 81 1.74 11.38 17.39
N VAL A 82 1.37 12.62 17.08
CA VAL A 82 1.99 13.83 17.68
C VAL A 82 1.61 13.92 19.16
N SER A 83 0.33 13.72 19.49
CA SER A 83 -0.14 13.74 20.88
C SER A 83 0.53 12.66 21.74
N ASP A 84 0.77 11.48 21.19
CA ASP A 84 1.46 10.38 21.87
C ASP A 84 2.93 10.73 22.12
N LEU A 85 3.59 11.39 21.17
CA LEU A 85 4.97 11.86 21.31
C LEU A 85 5.08 12.97 22.37
N ASP A 86 4.15 13.94 22.35
CA ASP A 86 4.07 15.00 23.37
C ASP A 86 3.84 14.42 24.77
N THR A 87 3.03 13.36 24.87
CA THR A 87 2.79 12.66 26.14
C THR A 87 4.05 11.96 26.64
N LEU A 88 4.81 11.31 25.73
CA LEU A 88 6.09 10.69 26.05
C LEU A 88 7.12 11.70 26.55
N GLU A 89 7.23 12.87 25.92
CA GLU A 89 8.13 13.94 26.35
C GLU A 89 7.77 14.48 27.74
N GLN A 90 6.48 14.66 28.03
CA GLN A 90 6.01 15.09 29.35
C GLN A 90 6.40 14.10 30.45
N TRP A 91 6.26 12.79 30.21
CA TRP A 91 6.65 11.76 31.18
C TRP A 91 8.16 11.73 31.41
N LEU A 92 8.95 11.88 30.35
CA LEU A 92 10.42 11.99 30.44
C LEU A 92 10.85 13.23 31.23
N ALA A 93 10.16 14.35 31.08
CA ALA A 93 10.47 15.59 31.80
C ALA A 93 10.03 15.57 33.27
N SER A 94 9.08 14.70 33.64
CA SER A 94 8.60 14.53 35.02
C SER A 94 9.33 13.46 35.84
N SER A 95 10.30 12.75 35.23
CA SER A 95 11.17 11.75 35.89
C SER A 95 12.52 12.35 36.27
#